data_AF-A0A5J4DXT2-F1
#
_entry.id   AF-A0A5J4DXT2-F1
#
_cell.length_a   1.000
_cell.length_b   1.000
_cell.length_c   1.000
_cell.angle_alpha   90.00
_cell.angle_beta   90.00
_cell.angle_gamma   90.00
#
_symmetry.space_group_name_H-M   'P 1'
#
loop_
_entity.id
_entity.type
_entity.pdbx_description
1 polymer ?
#
loop_
_entity_poly.entity_id
_entity_poly.type
_entity_poly.pdbx_seq_one_letter_code
_entity_poly.pdbx_strand_id
1 'polypeptide(L)'
;MHMIQFLGPDRRRGVVSVDRPVKASPKKRKGAKTKRSQSKSLPILKVAGGKDHAPRRLNDWLRKQARNDLDERVSWHAANLGLNPKKLSIRDQASRWGSCSSSGVLSFSWRLILAPNFVLDYVAAHEVAHLQEMNHGDEFWHLVQQTYPNLKRAQTWLVSHGIDLHRYGR
;
A
#
# COMPACT_ATOMS: atom_id res chain seq x y z
N MET A 1 -11.40 10.73 -8.80
CA MET A 1 -10.19 11.58 -8.76
C MET A 1 -9.92 11.94 -7.30
N HIS A 2 -8.78 11.52 -6.74
CA HIS A 2 -8.39 11.89 -5.38
C HIS A 2 -8.00 13.38 -5.36
N MET A 3 -8.52 14.17 -4.42
CA MET A 3 -8.13 15.58 -4.27
C MET A 3 -6.99 15.69 -3.24
N ILE A 4 -5.87 16.28 -3.66
CA ILE A 4 -4.77 16.67 -2.77
C ILE A 4 -5.00 18.14 -2.40
N GLN A 5 -5.11 18.45 -1.11
CA GLN A 5 -5.34 19.81 -0.62
C GLN A 5 -4.13 20.29 0.16
N PHE A 6 -3.58 21.44 -0.21
CA PHE A 6 -2.42 22.03 0.45
C PHE A 6 -2.89 22.91 1.61
N LEU A 7 -2.30 22.70 2.80
CA LEU A 7 -2.70 23.40 4.03
C LEU A 7 -1.98 24.75 4.25
N GLY A 8 -0.96 25.09 3.45
CA GLY A 8 -0.15 26.27 3.71
C GLY A 8 0.66 26.16 5.01
N PRO A 9 0.96 27.28 5.71
CA PRO A 9 1.86 27.31 6.87
C PRO A 9 1.26 26.75 8.17
N ASP A 10 0.00 26.30 8.15
CA ASP A 10 -0.71 25.84 9.34
C ASP A 10 -0.15 24.49 9.84
N ARG A 11 0.55 24.51 10.98
CA ARG A 11 1.19 23.32 11.57
C ARG A 11 0.13 22.44 12.25
N ARG A 12 -0.19 21.29 11.64
CA ARG A 12 -0.74 20.12 12.36
C ARG A 12 0.36 19.08 12.60
N ARG A 13 0.19 18.20 13.60
CA ARG A 13 1.14 17.10 13.86
C ARG A 13 1.23 16.19 12.62
N GLY A 14 2.43 16.02 12.08
CA GLY A 14 2.73 15.14 10.94
C GLY A 14 3.03 15.86 9.62
N VAL A 15 3.83 15.24 8.75
CA VAL A 15 4.25 15.80 7.44
C VAL A 15 3.16 15.68 6.38
N VAL A 16 2.37 14.61 6.44
CA VAL A 16 1.17 14.37 5.63
C VAL A 16 0.07 13.89 6.56
N SER A 17 -1.15 14.43 6.44
CA SER A 17 -2.34 13.99 7.18
C SER A 17 -3.48 13.63 6.24
N VAL A 18 -4.37 12.73 6.69
CA VAL A 18 -5.57 12.31 5.95
C VAL A 18 -6.79 12.97 6.60
N ASP A 19 -7.45 13.87 5.88
CA ASP A 19 -8.71 14.45 6.31
C ASP A 19 -9.87 13.73 5.61
N ARG A 20 -10.82 13.21 6.39
CA ARG A 20 -12.10 12.74 5.86
C ARG A 20 -13.05 13.93 5.85
N PRO A 21 -13.65 14.30 4.71
CA PRO A 21 -14.63 15.38 4.69
C PRO A 21 -15.77 15.03 5.64
N VAL A 22 -15.98 15.86 6.66
CA VAL A 22 -17.14 15.73 7.53
C VAL A 22 -18.36 16.05 6.67
N LYS A 23 -19.32 15.12 6.57
CA LYS A 23 -20.59 15.40 5.90
C LYS A 23 -21.19 16.63 6.56
N ALA A 24 -21.36 17.72 5.81
CA ALA A 24 -22.12 18.86 6.31
C ALA A 24 -23.50 18.37 6.74
N SER A 25 -23.87 18.60 8.00
CA SER A 25 -25.22 18.30 8.49
C SER A 25 -26.21 19.11 7.67
N PRO A 26 -27.21 18.50 7.01
CA PRO A 26 -28.16 19.27 6.23
C PRO A 26 -29.00 20.13 7.16
N LYS A 27 -28.93 21.46 7.02
CA LYS A 27 -29.98 22.34 7.57
C LYS A 27 -31.31 21.87 6.98
N LYS A 28 -32.26 21.44 7.83
CA LYS A 28 -33.61 21.02 7.42
C LYS A 28 -34.27 22.13 6.58
N ARG A 29 -34.31 21.97 5.26
CA ARG A 29 -35.29 22.64 4.41
C ARG A 29 -36.42 21.64 4.17
N LYS A 30 -37.63 21.98 4.61
CA LYS A 30 -38.84 21.19 4.37
C LYS A 30 -39.14 21.21 2.87
N GLY A 31 -39.33 20.04 2.27
CA GLY A 31 -39.95 19.88 0.95
C GLY A 31 -38.99 19.87 -0.25
N ALA A 32 -38.27 18.77 -0.46
CA ALA A 32 -37.82 18.34 -1.79
C ALA A 32 -37.43 16.85 -1.74
N LYS A 33 -38.10 16.00 -2.52
CA LYS A 33 -37.69 14.60 -2.74
C LYS A 33 -36.52 14.57 -3.73
N THR A 34 -35.30 14.86 -3.27
CA THR A 34 -34.08 14.71 -4.08
C THR A 34 -33.54 13.29 -3.94
N LYS A 35 -33.43 12.55 -5.05
CA LYS A 35 -32.73 11.26 -5.12
C LYS A 35 -31.31 11.46 -4.58
N ARG A 36 -31.01 10.79 -3.46
CA ARG A 36 -29.77 10.96 -2.69
C ARG A 36 -28.62 10.24 -3.41
N SER A 37 -27.96 10.90 -4.36
CA SER A 37 -26.65 10.46 -4.83
C SER A 37 -25.64 10.71 -3.70
N GLN A 38 -25.32 9.66 -2.92
CA GLN A 38 -24.24 9.77 -1.94
C GLN A 38 -22.90 9.75 -2.68
N SER A 39 -22.46 10.93 -3.13
CA SER A 39 -21.05 11.14 -3.45
C SER A 39 -20.24 10.89 -2.17
N LYS A 40 -19.64 9.69 -2.04
CA LYS A 40 -18.63 9.43 -1.01
C LYS A 40 -17.43 10.30 -1.36
N SER A 41 -17.34 11.46 -0.72
CA SER A 41 -16.17 12.33 -0.84
C SER A 41 -14.93 11.54 -0.40
N LEU A 42 -13.95 11.39 -1.31
CA LEU A 42 -12.70 10.70 -1.01
C LEU A 42 -11.93 11.44 0.09
N PRO A 43 -11.10 10.72 0.88
CA PRO A 43 -10.18 11.36 1.81
C PRO A 43 -9.22 12.30 1.07
N ILE A 44 -8.86 13.38 1.75
CA ILE A 44 -7.95 14.41 1.25
C ILE A 44 -6.59 14.23 1.93
N LEU A 45 -5.53 14.07 1.14
CA LEU A 45 -4.16 14.12 1.64
C LEU A 45 -3.71 15.57 1.74
N LYS A 46 -3.28 15.95 2.95
CA LYS A 46 -2.80 17.28 3.28
C LYS A 46 -1.31 17.22 3.55
N VAL A 47 -0.53 17.90 2.72
CA VAL A 47 0.94 17.92 2.81
C VAL A 47 1.39 19.26 3.37
N ALA A 48 2.16 19.23 4.45
CA ALA A 48 2.65 20.44 5.11
C ALA A 48 3.82 21.08 4.34
N GLY A 49 3.90 22.42 4.37
CA GLY A 49 4.99 23.21 3.79
C GLY A 49 4.69 23.78 2.39
N GLY A 50 5.71 24.40 1.78
CA GLY A 50 5.62 24.97 0.43
C GLY A 50 5.39 23.92 -0.66
N LYS A 51 4.80 24.36 -1.78
CA LYS A 51 4.46 23.48 -2.92
C LYS A 51 5.67 22.70 -3.46
N ASP A 52 6.84 23.31 -3.47
CA ASP A 52 8.09 22.70 -3.98
C ASP A 52 8.55 21.50 -3.15
N HIS A 53 8.18 21.44 -1.86
CA HIS A 53 8.52 20.32 -1.00
C HIS A 53 7.45 19.22 -0.97
N ALA A 54 6.27 19.49 -1.51
CA ALA A 54 5.14 18.59 -1.38
C ALA A 54 5.33 17.23 -2.07
N PRO A 55 5.88 17.14 -3.31
CA PRO A 55 6.13 15.85 -3.96
C PRO A 55 7.04 14.94 -3.13
N ARG A 56 8.17 15.48 -2.64
CA ARG A 56 9.12 14.74 -1.80
C ARG A 56 8.47 14.28 -0.50
N ARG A 57 7.77 15.17 0.21
CA ARG A 57 7.09 14.87 1.48
C ARG A 57 6.01 13.80 1.32
N LEU A 58 5.24 13.87 0.25
CA LEU A 58 4.23 12.86 -0.07
C LEU A 58 4.89 11.50 -0.38
N ASN A 59 5.96 11.50 -1.16
CA ASN A 59 6.69 10.27 -1.48
C ASN A 59 7.32 9.62 -0.23
N ASP A 60 7.98 10.41 0.62
CA ASP A 60 8.54 9.96 1.90
C ASP A 60 7.45 9.34 2.79
N TRP A 61 6.27 9.99 2.84
CA TRP A 61 5.13 9.46 3.59
C TRP A 61 4.59 8.15 3.01
N LEU A 62 4.41 8.06 1.69
CA LEU A 62 3.96 6.84 1.01
C LEU A 62 4.92 5.67 1.24
N ARG A 63 6.23 5.91 1.14
CA ARG A 63 7.26 4.91 1.46
C ARG A 63 7.18 4.44 2.91
N LYS A 64 6.90 5.35 3.84
CA LYS A 64 6.70 5.00 5.26
C LYS A 64 5.43 4.17 5.46
N GLN A 65 4.33 4.51 4.79
CA GLN A 65 3.10 3.70 4.85
C GLN A 65 3.34 2.30 4.26
N ALA A 66 3.97 2.21 3.09
CA ALA A 66 4.34 0.93 2.49
C ALA A 66 5.18 0.07 3.45
N ARG A 67 6.16 0.69 4.14
CA ARG A 67 6.96 0.01 5.14
C ARG A 67 6.12 -0.56 6.28
N ASN A 68 5.25 0.25 6.87
CA ASN A 68 4.44 -0.17 8.01
C ASN A 68 3.55 -1.36 7.65
N ASP A 69 2.82 -1.26 6.53
CA ASP A 69 1.91 -2.31 6.08
C ASP A 69 2.69 -3.59 5.73
N LEU A 70 3.84 -3.48 5.07
CA LEU A 70 4.67 -4.63 4.74
C LEU A 70 5.35 -5.26 5.97
N ASP A 71 5.84 -4.46 6.93
CA ASP A 71 6.41 -4.99 8.18
C ASP A 71 5.33 -5.80 8.94
N GLU A 72 4.08 -5.33 8.99
CA GLU A 72 2.95 -6.07 9.58
C GLU A 72 2.66 -7.38 8.84
N ARG A 73 2.47 -7.32 7.52
CA ARG A 73 2.09 -8.51 6.73
C ARG A 73 3.20 -9.54 6.66
N VAL A 74 4.45 -9.12 6.50
CA VAL A 74 5.62 -10.02 6.54
C VAL A 74 5.71 -10.72 7.89
N SER A 75 5.53 -10.00 9.00
CA SER A 75 5.57 -10.60 10.34
C SER A 75 4.47 -11.66 10.51
N TRP A 76 3.26 -11.37 10.03
CA TRP A 76 2.14 -12.31 10.08
C TRP A 76 2.41 -13.58 9.25
N HIS A 77 2.88 -13.42 8.00
CA HIS A 77 3.17 -14.57 7.15
C HIS A 77 4.35 -15.41 7.66
N ALA A 78 5.39 -14.74 8.14
CA ALA A 78 6.58 -15.40 8.68
C ALA A 78 6.22 -16.20 9.95
N ALA A 79 5.39 -15.64 10.83
CA ALA A 79 4.91 -16.36 12.01
C ALA A 79 4.11 -17.62 11.64
N ASN A 80 3.23 -17.54 10.63
CA ASN A 80 2.45 -18.71 10.18
C ASN A 80 3.31 -19.84 9.58
N LEU A 81 4.49 -19.50 9.04
CA LEU A 81 5.44 -20.48 8.47
C LEU A 81 6.59 -20.82 9.44
N GLY A 82 6.64 -20.22 10.63
CA GLY A 82 7.75 -20.41 11.57
C GLY A 82 9.10 -19.85 11.08
N LEU A 83 9.09 -18.82 10.22
CA LEU A 83 10.26 -18.23 9.60
C LEU A 83 10.62 -16.88 10.23
N ASN A 84 11.89 -16.45 10.07
CA ASN A 84 12.37 -15.17 10.58
C ASN A 84 13.17 -14.40 9.52
N PRO A 85 12.57 -13.38 8.87
CA PRO A 85 13.27 -12.52 7.93
C PRO A 85 14.35 -11.71 8.65
N LYS A 86 15.53 -11.55 8.04
CA LYS A 86 16.65 -10.81 8.62
C LYS A 86 16.42 -9.29 8.59
N LYS A 87 15.86 -8.81 7.49
CA LYS A 87 15.61 -7.38 7.25
C LYS A 87 14.57 -7.18 6.18
N LEU A 88 13.77 -6.14 6.33
CA LEU A 88 12.88 -5.62 5.30
C LEU A 88 13.38 -4.28 4.77
N SER A 89 13.35 -4.08 3.46
CA SER A 89 13.72 -2.81 2.83
C SER A 89 12.68 -2.34 1.83
N ILE A 90 12.44 -1.02 1.81
CA ILE A 90 11.58 -0.37 0.81
C ILE A 90 12.46 0.29 -0.25
N ARG A 91 12.12 0.05 -1.51
CA ARG A 91 12.90 0.43 -2.69
C ARG A 91 12.03 1.02 -3.78
N ASP A 92 12.68 1.63 -4.76
CA ASP A 92 12.05 2.16 -5.97
C ASP A 92 12.20 1.17 -7.13
N GLN A 93 11.89 -0.11 -6.89
CA GLN A 93 11.99 -1.16 -7.90
C GLN A 93 10.93 -0.96 -8.98
N ALA A 94 11.36 -1.02 -10.25
CA ALA A 94 10.51 -0.80 -11.42
C ALA A 94 10.18 -2.09 -12.19
N SER A 95 10.94 -3.18 -12.00
CA SER A 95 10.78 -4.44 -12.73
C SER A 95 10.19 -5.58 -11.88
N ARG A 96 10.07 -5.40 -10.56
CA ARG A 96 9.55 -6.39 -9.63
C ARG A 96 8.87 -5.72 -8.45
N TRP A 97 7.92 -6.44 -7.83
CA TRP A 97 7.19 -5.99 -6.65
C TRP A 97 7.89 -6.29 -5.34
N GLY A 98 8.63 -7.40 -5.30
CA GLY A 98 9.47 -7.81 -4.19
C GLY A 98 10.68 -8.63 -4.65
N SER A 99 11.56 -8.94 -3.69
CA SER A 99 12.63 -9.93 -3.83
C SER A 99 13.16 -10.35 -2.46
N CYS A 100 13.57 -11.60 -2.34
CA CYS A 100 14.32 -12.13 -1.21
C CYS A 100 15.78 -12.46 -1.60
N SER A 101 16.75 -12.13 -0.75
CA SER A 101 18.13 -12.61 -0.91
C SER A 101 18.33 -13.95 -0.20
N SER A 102 19.34 -14.73 -0.62
CA SER A 102 19.77 -15.94 0.09
C SER A 102 20.18 -15.70 1.55
N SER A 103 20.50 -14.45 1.91
CA SER A 103 20.79 -14.02 3.28
C SER A 103 19.57 -13.60 4.10
N GLY A 104 18.36 -13.81 3.58
CA GLY A 104 17.09 -13.55 4.26
C GLY A 104 16.67 -12.08 4.29
N VAL A 105 17.15 -11.26 3.35
CA VAL A 105 16.77 -9.84 3.23
C VAL A 105 15.65 -9.70 2.21
N LEU A 106 14.50 -9.21 2.67
CA LEU A 106 13.34 -8.91 1.83
C LEU A 106 13.40 -7.45 1.36
N SER A 107 13.10 -7.23 0.09
CA SER A 107 13.02 -5.90 -0.51
C SER A 107 11.71 -5.77 -1.28
N PHE A 108 11.05 -4.62 -1.17
CA PHE A 108 9.75 -4.38 -1.79
C PHE A 108 9.71 -3.03 -2.50
N SER A 109 8.92 -2.94 -3.57
CA SER A 109 8.57 -1.68 -4.21
C SER A 109 7.61 -0.89 -3.32
N TRP A 110 7.92 0.38 -3.04
CA TRP A 110 7.04 1.26 -2.25
C TRP A 110 5.65 1.43 -2.88
N ARG A 111 5.54 1.24 -4.21
CA ARG A 111 4.29 1.38 -4.96
C ARG A 111 3.24 0.35 -4.58
N LEU A 112 3.58 -0.71 -3.83
CA LEU A 112 2.58 -1.65 -3.28
C LEU A 112 1.54 -0.95 -2.39
N ILE A 113 1.86 0.19 -1.78
CA ILE A 113 0.87 0.97 -1.01
C ILE A 113 -0.25 1.57 -1.90
N LEU A 114 -0.02 1.64 -3.21
CA LEU A 114 -1.01 2.11 -4.19
C LEU A 114 -1.88 0.97 -4.72
N ALA A 115 -1.54 -0.28 -4.39
CA ALA A 115 -2.33 -1.45 -4.73
C ALA A 115 -3.40 -1.71 -3.66
N PRO A 116 -4.47 -2.47 -3.97
CA PRO A 116 -5.36 -3.02 -2.96
C PRO A 116 -4.61 -3.85 -1.92
N ASN A 117 -5.05 -3.82 -0.66
CA ASN A 117 -4.37 -4.52 0.44
C ASN A 117 -4.10 -6.00 0.16
N PHE A 118 -5.02 -6.71 -0.51
CA PHE A 118 -4.84 -8.14 -0.83
C PHE A 118 -3.66 -8.41 -1.78
N VAL A 119 -3.22 -7.40 -2.55
CA VAL A 119 -2.08 -7.52 -3.45
C VAL A 119 -0.78 -7.34 -2.69
N LEU A 120 -0.70 -6.32 -1.82
CA LEU A 120 0.43 -6.12 -0.92
C LEU A 120 0.64 -7.36 -0.04
N ASP A 121 -0.46 -7.88 0.49
CA ASP A 121 -0.51 -9.09 1.31
C ASP A 121 0.06 -10.31 0.57
N TYR A 122 -0.43 -10.57 -0.64
CA TYR A 122 0.10 -11.64 -1.50
C TYR A 122 1.61 -11.49 -1.77
N VAL A 123 2.09 -10.28 -2.08
CA VAL A 123 3.52 -10.07 -2.33
C VAL A 123 4.34 -10.29 -1.05
N ALA A 124 3.83 -9.90 0.12
CA ALA A 124 4.48 -10.23 1.39
C ALA A 124 4.57 -11.74 1.61
N ALA A 125 3.48 -12.50 1.39
CA ALA A 125 3.48 -13.96 1.45
C ALA A 125 4.49 -14.59 0.50
N HIS A 126 4.55 -14.09 -0.75
CA HIS A 126 5.47 -14.56 -1.79
C HIS A 126 6.93 -14.41 -1.36
N GLU A 127 7.31 -13.22 -0.88
CA GLU A 127 8.70 -12.97 -0.47
C GLU A 127 9.07 -13.69 0.83
N VAL A 128 8.11 -13.94 1.73
CA VAL A 128 8.35 -14.75 2.94
C VAL A 128 8.57 -16.22 2.59
N ALA A 129 7.82 -16.79 1.65
CA ALA A 129 8.03 -18.17 1.19
C ALA A 129 9.46 -18.36 0.63
N HIS A 130 10.02 -17.32 0.01
CA HIS A 130 11.41 -17.35 -0.44
C HIS A 130 12.45 -17.50 0.67
N LEU A 131 12.14 -17.26 1.94
CA LEU A 131 13.07 -17.52 3.03
C LEU A 131 13.38 -19.02 3.20
N GLN A 132 12.48 -19.89 2.74
CA GLN A 132 12.63 -21.35 2.81
C GLN A 132 12.89 -21.98 1.44
N GLU A 133 12.23 -21.52 0.38
CA GLU A 133 12.42 -22.05 -0.97
C GLU A 133 12.68 -20.92 -2.00
N MET A 134 13.90 -20.87 -2.55
CA MET A 134 14.31 -19.78 -3.45
C MET A 134 13.75 -19.93 -4.87
N ASN A 135 13.37 -21.14 -5.28
CA ASN A 135 12.87 -21.41 -6.63
C ASN A 135 11.35 -21.54 -6.64
N HIS A 136 10.67 -21.05 -7.69
CA HIS A 136 9.21 -21.10 -7.81
C HIS A 136 8.62 -22.48 -8.16
N GLY A 137 9.15 -23.56 -7.58
CA GLY A 137 8.65 -24.94 -7.73
C GLY A 137 7.44 -25.25 -6.86
N ASP A 138 7.04 -26.51 -6.82
CA ASP A 138 5.83 -26.96 -6.11
C ASP A 138 5.86 -26.64 -4.61
N GLU A 139 7.02 -26.85 -3.95
CA GLU A 139 7.19 -26.54 -2.53
C GLU A 139 7.04 -25.05 -2.23
N PHE A 140 7.56 -24.18 -3.10
CA PHE A 140 7.35 -22.75 -2.98
C PHE A 140 5.87 -22.38 -3.01
N TRP A 141 5.13 -22.88 -4.01
CA TRP A 141 3.70 -22.58 -4.11
C TRP A 141 2.87 -23.21 -3.00
N HIS A 142 3.33 -24.32 -2.42
CA HIS A 142 2.75 -24.88 -1.22
C HIS A 142 2.92 -23.93 -0.03
N LEU A 143 4.12 -23.41 0.23
CA LEU A 143 4.39 -22.43 1.28
C LEU A 143 3.56 -21.16 1.13
N VAL A 144 3.46 -20.61 -0.09
CA VAL A 144 2.62 -19.41 -0.31
C VAL A 144 1.14 -19.73 -0.02
N GLN A 145 0.62 -20.88 -0.43
CA GLN A 145 -0.78 -21.27 -0.18
C GLN A 145 -1.10 -21.50 1.29
N GLN A 146 -0.15 -22.04 2.06
CA GLN A 146 -0.31 -22.26 3.51
C GLN A 146 -0.62 -20.95 4.25
N THR A 147 -0.03 -19.84 3.83
CA THR A 147 -0.17 -18.55 4.51
C THR A 147 -1.09 -17.57 3.75
N TYR A 148 -1.31 -17.76 2.44
CA TYR A 148 -2.19 -16.92 1.63
C TYR A 148 -2.98 -17.76 0.59
N PRO A 149 -4.21 -18.22 0.93
CA PRO A 149 -4.96 -19.14 0.08
C PRO A 149 -5.47 -18.55 -1.25
N ASN A 150 -5.65 -17.22 -1.36
CA ASN A 150 -6.32 -16.59 -2.50
C ASN A 150 -5.35 -16.03 -3.56
N LEU A 151 -4.42 -16.88 -4.03
CA LEU A 151 -3.35 -16.51 -4.96
C LEU A 151 -3.88 -15.86 -6.25
N LYS A 152 -4.85 -16.54 -6.88
CA LYS A 152 -5.31 -16.21 -8.24
C LYS A 152 -5.82 -14.79 -8.34
N ARG A 153 -6.56 -14.32 -7.32
CA ARG A 153 -7.08 -12.95 -7.29
C ARG A 153 -5.96 -11.91 -7.31
N ALA A 154 -4.90 -12.10 -6.52
CA ALA A 154 -3.78 -11.16 -6.45
C ALA A 154 -2.93 -11.19 -7.72
N GLN A 155 -2.64 -12.38 -8.23
CA GLN A 155 -1.89 -12.57 -9.48
C GLN A 155 -2.61 -11.93 -10.67
N THR A 156 -3.91 -12.20 -10.84
CA THR A 156 -4.71 -11.57 -11.90
C THR A 156 -4.70 -10.05 -11.77
N TRP A 157 -4.81 -9.51 -10.55
CA TRP A 157 -4.77 -8.06 -10.36
C TRP A 157 -3.42 -7.47 -10.77
N LEU A 158 -2.30 -8.09 -10.38
CA LEU A 158 -0.94 -7.63 -10.72
C LEU A 158 -0.69 -7.63 -12.22
N VAL A 159 -1.14 -8.68 -12.93
CA VAL A 159 -1.04 -8.76 -14.39
C VAL A 159 -1.82 -7.63 -15.06
N SER A 160 -3.06 -7.38 -14.60
CA SER A 160 -3.93 -6.39 -15.24
C SER A 160 -3.64 -4.94 -14.87
N HIS A 161 -3.13 -4.66 -13.67
CA HIS A 161 -3.04 -3.29 -13.13
C HIS A 161 -1.66 -2.91 -12.59
N GLY A 162 -0.74 -3.86 -12.40
CA GLY A 162 0.54 -3.60 -11.75
C GLY A 162 1.38 -2.56 -12.49
N ILE A 163 1.44 -2.65 -13.83
CA ILE A 163 2.21 -1.74 -14.68
C ILE A 163 1.80 -0.27 -14.47
N ASP A 164 0.50 -0.01 -14.28
CA ASP A 164 -0.02 1.34 -14.10
C ASP A 164 0.49 2.02 -12.83
N LEU A 165 0.86 1.26 -11.79
CA LEU A 165 1.40 1.85 -10.57
C LEU A 165 2.75 2.53 -10.83
N HIS A 166 3.53 2.09 -11.82
CA HIS A 166 4.81 2.71 -12.19
C HIS A 166 4.68 4.08 -12.86
N ARG A 167 3.45 4.58 -13.05
CA ARG A 167 3.18 5.96 -13.47
C ARG A 167 3.36 6.97 -12.34
N TYR A 168 3.33 6.52 -11.08
CA TYR A 168 3.47 7.39 -9.91
C TYR A 168 4.92 7.52 -9.44
N GLY A 169 5.29 8.73 -9.03
CA GLY A 169 6.61 9.04 -8.46
C GLY A 169 7.76 9.02 -9.48
N ARG A 170 7.47 9.36 -10.74
CA ARG A 170 8.48 9.79 -11.72
C ARG A 170 8.77 11.27 -11.54
#